data_AF-A0AAD5KPU2-F1
#
_entry.id   AF-A0AAD5KPU2-F1
#
_cell.length_a   1.000
_cell.length_b   1.000
_cell.length_c   1.000
_cell.angle_alpha   90.00
_cell.angle_beta   90.00
_cell.angle_gamma   90.00
#
_symmetry.space_group_name_H-M   'P 1'
#
loop_
_entity.id
_entity.type
_entity.pdbx_description
1 polymer ?
#
loop_
_entity_poly.entity_id
_entity_poly.type
_entity_poly.pdbx_seq_one_letter_code
_entity_poly.pdbx_strand_id
1 'polypeptide(L)'
;MATAADEMETFAAKAVLRNSIKIALKQLNSQDRNTQSLEVTKKLLAHPKYLTSKAVAVFLSMKDEIDTEGIVRNIFDSGKHCYIPRLV
;
A
#
# COMPACT_ATOMS: atom_id res chain seq x y z
N MET A 1 22.91 -5.10 -22.16
CA MET A 1 23.03 -5.63 -20.79
C MET A 1 23.44 -4.46 -19.91
N ALA A 2 22.73 -4.20 -18.80
CA ALA A 2 23.14 -3.16 -17.85
C ALA A 2 24.45 -3.59 -17.18
N THR A 3 25.35 -2.63 -16.94
CA THR A 3 26.65 -2.90 -16.31
C THR A 3 26.51 -2.94 -14.79
N ALA A 4 27.47 -3.55 -14.09
CA ALA A 4 27.48 -3.56 -12.62
C ALA A 4 27.49 -2.13 -12.02
N ALA A 5 28.04 -1.15 -12.74
CA ALA A 5 28.00 0.25 -12.36
C ALA A 5 26.56 0.82 -12.44
N ASP A 6 25.81 0.50 -13.50
CA ASP A 6 24.41 0.93 -13.68
C ASP A 6 23.49 0.35 -12.59
N GLU A 7 23.72 -0.92 -12.20
CA GLU A 7 22.96 -1.56 -11.12
C GLU A 7 23.25 -0.90 -9.76
N MET A 8 24.52 -0.57 -9.49
CA MET A 8 24.93 0.09 -8.26
C MET A 8 24.39 1.53 -8.18
N GLU A 9 24.41 2.27 -9.29
CA GLU A 9 23.78 3.59 -9.40
C GLU A 9 22.26 3.52 -9.16
N THR A 10 21.59 2.54 -9.76
CA THR A 10 20.15 2.33 -9.57
C THR A 10 19.80 2.00 -8.12
N PHE A 11 20.63 1.20 -7.45
CA PHE A 11 20.44 0.88 -6.03
C PHE A 11 20.58 2.13 -5.15
N ALA A 12 21.61 2.94 -5.40
CA ALA A 12 21.83 4.20 -4.69
C ALA A 12 20.68 5.18 -4.91
N ALA A 13 20.23 5.36 -6.16
CA ALA A 13 19.09 6.22 -6.51
C ALA A 13 17.81 5.78 -5.80
N LYS A 14 17.51 4.47 -5.75
CA LYS A 14 16.37 3.93 -4.99
C LYS A 14 16.50 4.19 -3.48
N ALA A 15 17.71 4.11 -2.93
CA ALA A 15 17.94 4.38 -1.51
C ALA A 15 17.67 5.85 -1.16
N VAL A 16 18.15 6.79 -2.00
CA VAL A 16 17.88 8.22 -1.85
C VAL A 16 16.38 8.50 -1.92
N LEU A 17 15.68 7.95 -2.92
CA LEU A 17 14.24 8.13 -3.08
C LEU A 17 13.44 7.53 -1.91
N ARG A 18 13.79 6.33 -1.44
CA ARG A 18 13.13 5.72 -0.27
C ARG A 18 13.27 6.60 0.97
N ASN A 19 14.42 7.22 1.17
CA ASN A 19 14.64 8.12 2.29
C ASN A 19 13.81 9.41 2.17
N SER A 20 13.74 10.01 0.99
CA SER A 20 12.92 11.22 0.81
C SER A 20 11.43 10.96 1.03
N ILE A 21 10.92 9.82 0.52
CA ILE A 21 9.53 9.39 0.75
C ILE A 21 9.26 9.16 2.24
N LYS A 22 10.16 8.46 2.96
CA LYS A 22 10.02 8.23 4.41
C LYS A 22 9.98 9.54 5.20
N ILE A 23 10.78 10.54 4.83
CA ILE A 23 10.77 11.86 5.48
C ILE A 23 9.41 12.53 5.25
N ALA A 24 8.91 12.54 4.01
CA ALA A 24 7.60 13.12 3.70
C ALA A 24 6.46 12.42 4.46
N LEU A 25 6.46 11.08 4.50
CA LEU A 25 5.43 10.31 5.22
C LEU A 25 5.45 10.56 6.74
N LYS A 26 6.64 10.76 7.34
CA LYS A 26 6.75 11.11 8.76
C LYS A 26 6.18 12.49 9.12
N GLN A 27 6.12 13.39 8.14
CA GLN A 27 5.56 14.74 8.33
C GLN A 27 4.03 14.75 8.15
N LEU A 28 3.45 13.69 7.58
CA LEU A 28 2.02 13.58 7.40
C LEU A 28 1.32 13.36 8.75
N ASN A 29 0.34 14.20 9.05
CA ASN A 29 -0.46 14.02 10.25
C ASN A 29 -1.50 12.89 10.07
N SER A 30 -2.05 12.39 11.17
CA SER A 30 -3.02 11.29 11.16
C SER A 30 -4.33 11.63 10.46
N GLN A 31 -4.78 12.89 10.51
CA GLN A 31 -6.02 13.33 9.87
C GLN A 31 -5.92 13.30 8.34
N ASP A 32 -4.81 13.78 7.79
CA ASP A 32 -4.57 13.77 6.35
C ASP A 32 -4.41 12.33 5.84
N ARG A 33 -3.69 11.49 6.60
CA ARG A 33 -3.60 10.05 6.31
C ARG A 33 -4.98 9.40 6.27
N ASN A 34 -5.85 9.68 7.24
CA ASN A 34 -7.20 9.11 7.29
C ASN A 34 -8.06 9.58 6.10
N THR A 35 -8.01 10.87 5.79
CA THR A 35 -8.70 11.46 4.63
C THR A 35 -8.30 10.78 3.33
N GLN A 36 -6.99 10.63 3.11
CA GLN A 36 -6.46 9.99 1.91
C GLN A 36 -6.77 8.49 1.88
N SER A 37 -6.71 7.81 3.03
CA SER A 37 -7.01 6.38 3.12
C SER A 37 -8.49 6.09 2.81
N LEU A 38 -9.40 6.95 3.25
CA LEU A 38 -10.81 6.86 2.91
C LEU A 38 -11.04 7.01 1.40
N GLU A 39 -10.36 7.96 0.77
CA GLU A 39 -10.47 8.20 -0.68
C GLU A 39 -9.91 7.03 -1.50
N VAL A 40 -8.76 6.49 -1.09
CA VAL A 40 -8.18 5.28 -1.70
C VAL A 40 -9.13 4.09 -1.54
N THR A 41 -9.72 3.92 -0.35
CA THR A 41 -10.70 2.86 -0.09
C THR A 41 -11.88 2.98 -1.06
N LYS A 42 -12.50 4.16 -1.18
CA LYS A 42 -13.61 4.38 -2.12
C LYS A 42 -13.24 4.01 -3.55
N LYS A 43 -12.07 4.44 -4.02
CA LYS A 43 -11.57 4.12 -5.38
C LYS A 43 -11.39 2.62 -5.58
N LEU A 44 -10.82 1.92 -4.60
CA LEU A 44 -10.62 0.47 -4.68
C LEU A 44 -11.96 -0.27 -4.72
N LEU A 45 -12.89 0.08 -3.84
CA LEU A 45 -14.20 -0.58 -3.75
C LEU A 45 -15.04 -0.39 -5.02
N ALA A 46 -14.87 0.73 -5.71
CA ALA A 46 -15.50 0.98 -7.01
C ALA A 46 -14.77 0.34 -8.19
N HIS A 47 -13.56 -0.21 -7.99
CA HIS A 47 -12.73 -0.70 -9.09
C HIS A 47 -13.25 -2.05 -9.62
N PRO A 48 -13.43 -2.22 -10.94
CA PRO A 48 -13.98 -3.45 -11.52
C PRO A 48 -13.24 -4.73 -11.09
N LYS A 49 -11.90 -4.71 -11.05
CA LYS A 49 -11.08 -5.86 -10.60
C LYS A 49 -11.36 -6.25 -9.14
N TYR A 50 -11.66 -5.29 -8.28
CA TYR A 50 -12.00 -5.58 -6.87
C TYR A 50 -13.41 -6.18 -6.79
N LEU A 51 -14.37 -5.59 -7.50
CA LEU A 51 -15.75 -6.07 -7.54
C LEU A 51 -15.82 -7.53 -8.01
N THR A 52 -15.11 -7.87 -9.10
CA THR A 52 -15.12 -9.21 -9.69
C THR A 52 -14.22 -10.22 -8.98
N SER A 53 -13.38 -9.81 -8.02
CA SER A 53 -12.49 -10.74 -7.32
C SER A 53 -13.26 -11.63 -6.34
N LYS A 54 -12.79 -12.86 -6.15
CA LYS A 54 -13.26 -13.76 -5.09
C LYS A 54 -12.31 -13.81 -3.89
N ALA A 55 -11.09 -13.33 -4.10
CA ALA A 55 -9.99 -13.37 -3.17
C ALA A 55 -9.15 -12.09 -3.31
N VAL A 56 -8.68 -11.55 -2.20
CA VAL A 56 -7.83 -10.35 -2.16
C VAL A 56 -6.69 -10.59 -1.18
N ALA A 57 -5.46 -10.36 -1.67
CA ALA A 57 -4.29 -10.26 -0.80
C ALA A 57 -4.13 -8.79 -0.38
N VAL A 58 -4.07 -8.55 0.93
CA VAL A 58 -4.02 -7.21 1.53
C VAL A 58 -3.01 -7.20 2.67
N PHE A 59 -2.23 -6.13 2.76
CA PHE A 59 -1.33 -5.92 3.90
C PHE A 59 -2.10 -5.26 5.06
N LEU A 60 -1.66 -5.52 6.29
CA LEU A 60 -2.16 -4.82 7.47
C LEU A 60 -1.31 -3.56 7.67
N SER A 61 -1.93 -2.40 7.51
CA SER A 61 -1.22 -1.13 7.34
C SER A 61 -0.35 -0.74 8.53
N MET A 62 0.87 -0.28 8.26
CA MET A 62 1.73 0.43 9.20
C MET A 62 1.38 1.92 9.26
N LYS A 63 2.02 2.65 10.18
CA LYS A 63 1.74 4.08 10.44
C LYS A 63 2.03 5.00 9.26
N ASP A 64 3.00 4.62 8.42
CA ASP A 64 3.44 5.35 7.23
C ASP A 64 2.80 4.82 5.93
N GLU A 65 1.78 3.97 6.03
CA GLU A 65 1.05 3.42 4.89
C GLU A 65 -0.41 3.89 4.88
N ILE A 66 -1.09 3.70 3.74
CA ILE A 66 -2.55 3.85 3.67
C ILE A 66 -3.19 2.90 4.66
N ASP A 67 -4.17 3.41 5.41
CA ASP A 67 -4.97 2.58 6.31
C ASP A 67 -5.84 1.61 5.51
N THR A 68 -5.60 0.32 5.70
CA THR A 68 -6.30 -0.76 5.00
C THR A 68 -7.50 -1.33 5.78
N GLU A 69 -7.81 -0.82 6.97
CA GLU A 69 -8.89 -1.36 7.82
C GLU A 69 -10.24 -1.40 7.09
N GLY A 70 -10.61 -0.29 6.43
CA GLY A 70 -11.87 -0.21 5.67
C GLY A 70 -11.93 -1.22 4.51
N ILE A 71 -10.79 -1.51 3.89
CA ILE A 71 -10.68 -2.49 2.81
C ILE A 71 -10.82 -3.90 3.38
N VAL A 72 -10.13 -4.20 4.48
CA VAL A 72 -10.19 -5.51 5.16
C VAL A 72 -11.62 -5.82 5.61
N ARG A 73 -12.31 -4.85 6.22
CA ARG A 73 -13.72 -5.00 6.60
C ARG A 73 -14.59 -5.32 5.39
N ASN A 74 -14.45 -4.55 4.31
CA ASN A 74 -15.26 -4.80 3.11
C ASN A 74 -14.99 -6.16 2.45
N ILE A 75 -13.74 -6.66 2.50
CA ILE A 75 -13.41 -8.02 2.01
C ILE A 75 -14.24 -9.06 2.77
N PHE A 76 -14.28 -8.97 4.10
CA PHE A 76 -15.07 -9.89 4.93
C PHE A 76 -16.58 -9.72 4.73
N ASP A 77 -17.08 -8.48 4.72
CA ASP A 77 -18.51 -8.18 4.52
C ASP A 77 -19.02 -8.67 3.16
N SER A 78 -18.15 -8.67 2.15
CA SER A 78 -18.45 -9.14 0.78
C SER A 78 -18.27 -10.65 0.60
N GLY A 79 -17.90 -11.39 1.65
CA GLY A 79 -17.64 -12.84 1.59
C GLY A 79 -16.43 -13.23 0.73
N LYS A 80 -15.50 -12.30 0.48
CA LYS A 80 -14.27 -12.58 -0.29
C LYS A 80 -13.22 -13.22 0.61
N HIS A 81 -12.36 -14.07 0.05
CA HIS A 81 -11.21 -14.61 0.79
C HIS A 81 -10.15 -13.52 1.05
N CYS A 82 -9.76 -13.36 2.31
CA CYS A 82 -8.73 -12.41 2.73
C CYS A 82 -7.40 -13.13 2.97
N TYR A 83 -6.35 -12.73 2.27
CA TYR A 83 -4.99 -13.23 2.48
C TYR A 83 -4.09 -12.10 2.97
N ILE A 84 -3.32 -12.38 4.02
CA ILE A 84 -2.34 -11.42 4.57
C ILE A 84 -0.92 -12.01 4.51
N PRO A 85 0.12 -11.16 4.37
CA PRO A 85 1.50 -11.62 4.45
C PRO A 85 1.81 -12.23 5.82
N ARG A 86 2.45 -13.40 5.82
CA ARG A 86 3.15 -13.95 6.99
C ARG A 86 4.64 -13.97 6.67
N LEU A 87 5.38 -13.02 7.24
CA LEU A 87 6.82 -12.98 7.13
C LEU A 87 7.38 -14.01 8.13
N VAL A 88 8.16 -14.95 7.60
CA VAL A 88 8.91 -15.96 8.35
C VAL A 88 10.39 -15.69 8.25
#